data_AF-A0A5S4HAG6-F1
#
_entry.id   AF-A0A5S4HAG6-F1
#
_cell.length_a   1.000
_cell.length_b   1.000
_cell.length_c   1.000
_cell.angle_alpha   90.00
_cell.angle_beta   90.00
_cell.angle_gamma   90.00
#
_symmetry.space_group_name_H-M   'P 1'
#
loop_
_entity.id
_entity.type
_entity.pdbx_description
1 polymer ?
#
loop_
_entity_poly.entity_id
_entity_poly.type
_entity_poly.pdbx_seq_one_letter_code
_entity_poly.pdbx_strand_id
1 'polypeptide(L)'
;MRGVGADARRPLPGGGRRVPPHLGRSASAAARRPRDAAGGRRVKEPLWGRLHNRERAEARVLHPHKGPPPLPGLKPRVIADIAVGGALGALARYGLTQAIPAAKLGFPWNTFTVNILGCLVMGVLTSYLLGGRAHPYVRPLAVTGYLGGFTTFSHLIDGVYTLGDGGRPSLAIAYALVSVAVGWAAIAVGLAVGRRIPHHDPGSAP
;
A
#
# COMPACT_ATOMS: atom_id res chain seq x y z
N MET A 1 -65.40 6.86 38.53
CA MET A 1 -64.37 7.93 38.46
C MET A 1 -64.44 8.48 37.03
N ARG A 2 -65.10 9.62 36.74
CA ARG A 2 -64.54 11.01 36.66
C ARG A 2 -63.14 11.02 36.01
N GLY A 3 -62.80 11.76 34.94
CA GLY A 3 -63.43 12.73 34.03
C GLY A 3 -62.55 12.85 32.77
N VAL A 4 -63.09 13.21 31.60
CA VAL A 4 -63.08 14.55 30.96
C VAL A 4 -61.68 15.11 30.69
N GLY A 5 -61.38 15.39 29.41
CA GLY A 5 -60.26 16.26 28.99
C GLY A 5 -59.93 16.15 27.50
N ALA A 6 -60.64 16.92 26.67
CA ALA A 6 -60.36 17.16 25.26
C ALA A 6 -59.48 18.42 25.09
N ASP A 7 -58.53 18.42 24.14
CA ASP A 7 -58.15 19.53 23.23
C ASP A 7 -56.87 19.12 22.46
N ALA A 8 -56.83 18.99 21.14
CA ALA A 8 -56.94 19.97 20.05
C ALA A 8 -55.59 20.43 19.48
N ARG A 9 -55.37 19.99 18.23
CA ARG A 9 -54.84 20.73 17.06
C ARG A 9 -53.58 21.60 17.24
N ARG A 10 -52.54 21.30 16.45
CA ARG A 10 -52.18 22.04 15.21
C ARG A 10 -50.90 21.48 14.55
N PRO A 11 -50.85 21.35 13.20
CA PRO A 11 -49.63 21.19 12.43
C PRO A 11 -49.07 22.57 11.99
N LEU A 12 -47.74 22.72 11.95
CA LEU A 12 -47.07 23.92 11.44
C LEU A 12 -46.35 23.67 10.11
N PRO A 13 -46.15 24.72 9.28
CA PRO A 13 -46.07 24.60 7.82
C PRO A 13 -44.66 24.84 7.23
N GLY A 14 -44.49 24.34 6.01
CA GLY A 14 -43.92 25.05 4.84
C GLY A 14 -42.56 25.76 4.96
N GLY A 15 -41.57 25.26 4.23
CA GLY A 15 -40.29 25.94 4.05
C GLY A 15 -39.51 25.48 2.81
N GLY A 16 -40.13 25.57 1.63
CA GLY A 16 -39.41 25.41 0.37
C GLY A 16 -38.45 26.57 0.12
N ARG A 17 -37.17 26.29 -0.11
CA ARG A 17 -36.23 27.25 -0.70
C ARG A 17 -35.65 26.68 -1.99
N ARG A 18 -36.17 27.19 -3.10
CA ARG A 18 -35.59 27.11 -4.44
C ARG A 18 -34.34 28.00 -4.47
N VAL A 19 -33.24 27.50 -5.04
CA VAL A 19 -32.02 28.27 -5.31
C VAL A 19 -32.03 28.69 -6.79
N PRO A 20 -32.09 30.00 -7.12
CA PRO A 20 -31.87 30.47 -8.48
C PRO A 20 -30.37 30.70 -8.78
N PRO A 21 -29.87 30.48 -10.02
CA PRO A 21 -28.44 30.52 -10.34
C PRO A 21 -28.10 31.63 -11.35
N HIS A 22 -27.75 32.86 -10.95
CA HIS A 22 -27.13 33.80 -11.89
C HIS A 22 -26.56 35.08 -11.26
N LEU A 23 -25.49 35.56 -11.90
CA LEU A 23 -24.96 36.94 -11.96
C LEU A 23 -23.98 37.39 -10.85
N GLY A 24 -22.80 37.81 -11.31
CA GLY A 24 -22.15 38.98 -10.72
C GLY A 24 -20.63 39.00 -10.74
N ARG A 25 -20.05 39.33 -11.91
CA ARG A 25 -19.00 40.35 -12.10
C ARG A 25 -17.91 40.44 -11.01
N SER A 26 -16.67 40.09 -11.35
CA SER A 26 -15.68 41.08 -11.82
C SER A 26 -15.65 42.36 -10.97
N ALA A 27 -14.87 42.32 -9.88
CA ALA A 27 -14.43 43.53 -9.19
C ALA A 27 -12.91 43.47 -9.04
N SER A 28 -12.23 44.18 -9.95
CA SER A 28 -10.84 44.58 -9.85
C SER A 28 -10.59 45.25 -8.50
N ALA A 29 -9.97 44.54 -7.57
CA ALA A 29 -9.39 45.14 -6.38
C ALA A 29 -8.00 45.67 -6.75
N ALA A 30 -7.97 46.94 -7.16
CA ALA A 30 -6.78 47.75 -7.24
C ALA A 30 -6.09 47.79 -5.86
N ALA A 31 -5.09 46.92 -5.69
CA ALA A 31 -4.22 46.92 -4.53
C ALA A 31 -3.35 48.18 -4.56
N ARG A 32 -3.75 49.15 -3.73
CA ARG A 32 -3.01 50.37 -3.40
C ARG A 32 -1.59 49.99 -2.98
N ARG A 33 -0.58 50.46 -3.72
CA ARG A 33 0.81 50.38 -3.28
C ARG A 33 1.05 51.45 -2.20
N PRO A 34 1.52 51.10 -1.01
CA PRO A 34 2.00 52.11 -0.07
C PRO A 34 3.30 52.71 -0.62
N ARG A 35 3.26 54.01 -0.90
CA ARG A 35 4.42 54.89 -0.98
C ARG A 35 4.76 55.22 0.45
N ASP A 36 5.89 54.71 0.95
CA ASP A 36 6.61 55.34 2.04
C ASP A 36 8.11 55.19 1.82
N ALA A 37 8.75 56.33 1.90
CA ALA A 37 10.18 56.55 1.78
C ALA A 37 10.87 56.13 3.09
N ALA A 38 11.97 55.38 2.97
CA ALA A 38 13.05 55.42 3.95
C ALA A 38 14.32 54.84 3.32
N GLY A 39 15.41 55.60 3.42
CA GLY A 39 16.73 55.23 2.94
C GLY A 39 17.31 54.03 3.69
N GLY A 40 16.87 52.83 3.35
CA GLY A 40 17.61 51.61 3.65
C GLY A 40 18.82 51.56 2.73
N ARG A 41 20.04 51.59 3.29
CA ARG A 41 21.25 51.18 2.55
C ARG A 41 20.89 49.91 1.79
N ARG A 42 20.93 49.93 0.45
CA ARG A 42 20.96 48.68 -0.33
C ARG A 42 22.15 47.93 0.20
N VAL A 43 21.91 46.97 1.10
CA VAL A 43 22.90 45.94 1.41
C VAL A 43 23.18 45.32 0.06
N LYS A 44 24.33 45.68 -0.53
CA LYS A 44 24.74 45.13 -1.81
C LYS A 44 24.84 43.63 -1.55
N GLU A 45 23.92 42.85 -2.12
CA GLU A 45 23.97 41.40 -1.97
C GLU A 45 25.40 40.96 -2.29
N PRO A 46 26.05 40.22 -1.38
CA PRO A 46 27.40 39.75 -1.61
C PRO A 46 27.44 39.04 -2.96
N LEU A 47 28.56 39.18 -3.69
CA LEU A 47 28.72 38.59 -5.03
C LEU A 47 28.32 37.11 -5.03
N TRP A 48 28.69 36.38 -3.98
CA TRP A 48 28.30 35.00 -3.74
C TRP A 48 26.78 34.77 -3.71
N GLY A 49 26.00 35.64 -3.07
CA GLY A 49 24.54 35.52 -3.04
C GLY A 49 23.90 35.69 -4.42
N ARG A 50 24.47 36.57 -5.25
CA ARG A 50 24.01 36.76 -6.64
C ARG A 50 24.37 35.59 -7.54
N LEU A 51 25.54 35.00 -7.35
CA LEU A 51 25.95 33.78 -8.05
C LEU A 51 25.06 32.60 -7.66
N HIS A 52 24.83 32.37 -6.36
CA HIS A 52 23.97 31.30 -5.87
C HIS A 52 22.53 31.43 -6.36
N ASN A 53 22.00 32.66 -6.41
CA ASN A 53 20.67 32.94 -6.96
C ASN A 53 20.62 32.70 -8.48
N ARG A 54 21.68 33.06 -9.21
CA ARG A 54 21.79 32.84 -10.65
C ARG A 54 21.91 31.35 -10.98
N GLU A 55 22.77 30.61 -10.27
CA GLU A 55 22.91 29.16 -10.41
C GLU A 55 21.60 28.43 -10.10
N ARG A 56 20.87 28.85 -9.06
CA ARG A 56 19.54 28.30 -8.75
C ARG A 56 18.51 28.62 -9.84
N ALA A 57 18.56 29.81 -10.44
CA ALA A 57 17.68 30.18 -11.53
C ALA A 57 18.00 29.39 -12.80
N GLU A 58 19.29 29.28 -13.15
CA GLU A 58 19.78 28.47 -14.27
C GLU A 58 19.46 26.99 -14.07
N ALA A 59 19.64 26.45 -12.86
CA ALA A 59 19.28 25.08 -12.51
C ALA A 59 17.76 24.83 -12.61
N ARG A 60 16.90 25.82 -12.32
CA ARG A 60 15.44 25.69 -12.52
C ARG A 60 15.04 25.72 -13.99
N VAL A 61 15.79 26.41 -14.83
CA VAL A 61 15.58 26.46 -16.28
C VAL A 61 16.08 25.18 -16.94
N LEU A 62 17.26 24.68 -16.53
CA LEU A 62 17.88 23.45 -17.02
C LEU A 62 17.17 22.19 -16.49
N HIS A 63 16.75 22.22 -15.23
CA HIS A 63 15.99 21.17 -14.56
C HIS A 63 14.67 21.74 -14.06
N PRO A 64 13.67 21.92 -14.95
CA PRO A 64 12.33 22.26 -14.51
C PRO A 64 11.91 21.19 -13.52
N HIS A 65 11.74 21.60 -12.26
CA HIS A 65 11.25 20.72 -11.21
C HIS A 65 9.81 20.34 -11.56
N LYS A 66 9.64 19.30 -12.37
CA LYS A 66 8.36 18.63 -12.55
C LYS A 66 7.94 18.23 -11.13
N GLY A 67 6.81 18.72 -10.66
CA GLY A 67 6.25 18.27 -9.38
C GLY A 67 6.25 16.73 -9.34
N PRO A 68 6.26 16.12 -8.14
CA PRO A 68 6.18 14.67 -8.06
C PRO A 68 5.03 14.21 -8.95
N PRO A 69 5.22 13.16 -9.78
CA PRO A 69 4.16 12.65 -10.62
C PRO A 69 2.91 12.45 -9.74
N PRO A 70 1.70 12.77 -10.23
CA PRO A 70 0.48 12.54 -9.47
C PRO A 70 0.53 11.13 -8.91
N LEU A 71 0.40 10.99 -7.58
CA LEU A 71 0.40 9.68 -6.95
C LEU A 71 -0.64 8.83 -7.70
N PRO A 72 -0.27 7.66 -8.24
CA PRO A 72 -1.20 6.85 -9.02
C PRO A 72 -2.47 6.67 -8.19
N GLY A 73 -3.60 7.13 -8.72
CA GLY A 73 -4.85 7.20 -7.96
C GLY A 73 -5.17 5.83 -7.37
N LEU A 74 -5.18 5.75 -6.04
CA LEU A 74 -5.57 4.56 -5.29
C LEU A 74 -7.00 4.20 -5.66
N LYS A 75 -7.18 3.23 -6.56
CA LYS A 75 -8.49 2.77 -6.98
C LYS A 75 -9.12 2.01 -5.81
N PRO A 76 -10.31 2.38 -5.28
CA PRO A 76 -10.91 1.72 -4.12
C PRO A 76 -11.08 0.21 -4.30
N ARG A 77 -11.33 -0.24 -5.53
CA ARG A 77 -11.41 -1.66 -5.88
C ARG A 77 -10.10 -2.41 -5.63
N VAL A 78 -8.96 -1.82 -5.98
CA VAL A 78 -7.63 -2.42 -5.74
C VAL A 78 -7.35 -2.55 -4.24
N ILE A 79 -7.77 -1.57 -3.43
CA ILE A 79 -7.64 -1.64 -1.98
C ILE A 79 -8.51 -2.78 -1.43
N ALA A 80 -9.76 -2.89 -1.89
CA ALA A 80 -10.65 -3.98 -1.49
C ALA A 80 -10.08 -5.36 -1.86
N ASP A 81 -9.52 -5.50 -3.06
CA ASP A 81 -8.87 -6.73 -3.51
C ASP A 81 -7.69 -7.13 -2.61
N ILE A 82 -6.83 -6.16 -2.26
CA ILE A 82 -5.71 -6.38 -1.33
C ILE A 82 -6.21 -6.77 0.06
N ALA A 83 -7.24 -6.09 0.56
CA ALA A 83 -7.79 -6.34 1.89
C ALA A 83 -8.42 -7.74 1.99
N VAL A 84 -9.23 -8.14 1.01
CA VAL A 84 -9.83 -9.47 0.94
C VAL A 84 -8.75 -10.54 0.80
N GLY A 85 -7.81 -10.35 -0.12
CA GLY A 85 -6.68 -11.25 -0.28
C GLY A 85 -5.89 -11.40 1.02
N GLY A 86 -5.54 -10.28 1.66
CA GLY A 86 -4.78 -10.26 2.91
C GLY A 86 -5.48 -10.98 4.06
N ALA A 87 -6.79 -10.77 4.22
CA ALA A 87 -7.59 -11.49 5.21
C ALA A 87 -7.57 -13.00 4.96
N LEU A 88 -7.81 -13.43 3.71
CA LEU A 88 -7.77 -14.84 3.34
C LEU A 88 -6.38 -15.46 3.55
N GLY A 89 -5.31 -14.73 3.20
CA GLY A 89 -3.93 -15.17 3.40
C GLY A 89 -3.60 -15.34 4.88
N ALA A 90 -3.97 -14.36 5.72
CA ALA A 90 -3.74 -14.42 7.15
C ALA A 90 -4.51 -15.58 7.83
N LEU A 91 -5.76 -15.82 7.42
CA LEU A 91 -6.56 -16.94 7.90
C LEU A 91 -5.98 -18.29 7.46
N ALA A 92 -5.54 -18.41 6.20
CA ALA A 92 -4.89 -19.61 5.69
C ALA A 92 -3.58 -19.91 6.44
N ARG A 93 -2.76 -18.87 6.69
CA ARG A 93 -1.57 -18.97 7.53
C ARG A 93 -1.95 -19.47 8.91
N TYR A 94 -2.92 -18.84 9.56
CA TYR A 94 -3.36 -19.23 10.89
C TYR A 94 -3.77 -20.71 10.93
N GLY A 95 -4.65 -21.14 10.02
CA GLY A 95 -5.06 -22.54 9.92
C GLY A 95 -3.89 -23.50 9.74
N LEU A 96 -2.94 -23.19 8.86
CA LEU A 96 -1.77 -24.03 8.64
C LEU A 96 -0.83 -24.07 9.86
N THR A 97 -0.64 -22.94 10.53
CA THR A 97 0.17 -22.90 11.77
C THR A 97 -0.47 -23.66 12.93
N GLN A 98 -1.79 -23.82 12.95
CA GLN A 98 -2.48 -24.66 13.95
C GLN A 98 -2.36 -26.15 13.60
N ALA A 99 -2.34 -26.50 12.31
CA ALA A 99 -2.18 -27.87 11.85
C ALA A 99 -0.75 -28.41 12.06
N ILE A 100 0.25 -27.53 12.12
CA ILE A 100 1.66 -27.91 12.32
C ILE A 100 2.05 -27.64 13.78
N PRO A 101 2.42 -28.66 14.57
CA PRO A 101 2.79 -28.47 15.97
C PRO A 101 3.92 -27.45 16.14
N ALA A 102 3.71 -26.47 17.02
CA ALA A 102 4.74 -25.51 17.37
C ALA A 102 5.81 -26.18 18.25
N ALA A 103 7.07 -26.18 17.79
CA ALA A 103 8.18 -26.63 18.60
C ALA A 103 8.61 -25.51 19.55
N LYS A 104 8.07 -25.51 20.79
CA LYS A 104 8.35 -24.45 21.79
C LYS A 104 9.84 -24.22 22.07
N LEU A 105 10.65 -25.27 21.95
CA LEU A 105 12.10 -25.24 22.19
C LEU A 105 12.89 -25.69 20.97
N GLY A 106 12.25 -25.93 19.82
CA GLY A 106 12.83 -26.61 18.66
C GLY A 106 12.78 -25.77 17.38
N PHE A 107 12.98 -26.43 16.24
CA PHE A 107 12.89 -25.77 14.94
C PHE A 107 11.44 -25.30 14.68
N PRO A 108 11.19 -24.02 14.35
CA PRO A 108 9.84 -23.48 14.13
C PRO A 108 9.18 -23.97 12.82
N TRP A 109 8.80 -25.25 12.78
CA TRP A 109 8.26 -25.91 11.59
C TRP A 109 6.99 -25.25 11.03
N ASN A 110 6.16 -24.67 11.88
CA ASN A 110 4.94 -23.97 11.47
C ASN A 110 5.26 -22.76 10.57
N THR A 111 6.04 -21.79 11.08
CA THR A 111 6.43 -20.58 10.35
C THR A 111 7.30 -20.92 9.14
N PHE A 112 8.23 -21.87 9.31
CA PHE A 112 9.05 -22.35 8.20
C PHE A 112 8.17 -22.83 7.03
N THR A 113 7.26 -23.77 7.29
CA THR A 113 6.44 -24.38 6.24
C THR A 113 5.55 -23.37 5.53
N VAL A 114 4.91 -22.47 6.28
CA VAL A 114 4.10 -21.38 5.71
C VAL A 114 4.94 -20.54 4.73
N ASN A 115 6.13 -20.10 5.15
CA ASN A 115 6.97 -19.26 4.32
C ASN A 115 7.49 -20.00 3.08
N ILE A 116 7.89 -21.27 3.21
CA ILE A 116 8.36 -22.08 2.08
C ILE A 116 7.24 -22.33 1.06
N LEU A 117 6.03 -22.66 1.52
CA LEU A 117 4.87 -22.80 0.63
C LEU A 117 4.53 -21.48 -0.06
N GLY A 118 4.62 -20.36 0.67
CA GLY A 118 4.40 -19.04 0.09
C GLY A 118 5.43 -18.69 -0.98
N CYS A 119 6.71 -18.99 -0.74
CA CYS A 119 7.77 -18.86 -1.73
C CYS A 119 7.50 -19.71 -2.99
N LEU A 120 7.07 -20.96 -2.83
CA LEU A 120 6.71 -21.84 -3.94
C LEU A 120 5.54 -21.27 -4.76
N VAL A 121 4.45 -20.88 -4.08
CA VAL A 121 3.27 -20.29 -4.71
C VAL A 121 3.62 -18.97 -5.41
N MET A 122 4.45 -18.13 -4.81
CA MET A 122 4.95 -16.90 -5.42
C MET A 122 5.69 -17.19 -6.74
N GLY A 123 6.54 -18.23 -6.78
CA GLY A 123 7.22 -18.66 -7.99
C GLY A 123 6.24 -19.07 -9.09
N VAL A 124 5.27 -19.94 -8.77
CA VAL A 124 4.23 -20.38 -9.72
C VAL A 124 3.44 -19.18 -10.25
N LEU A 125 2.98 -18.33 -9.34
CA LEU A 125 2.16 -17.17 -9.65
C LEU A 125 2.93 -16.13 -10.46
N THR A 126 4.22 -15.95 -10.19
CA THR A 126 5.09 -15.07 -10.97
C THR A 126 5.19 -15.56 -12.41
N SER A 127 5.49 -16.85 -12.63
CA SER A 127 5.52 -17.40 -13.99
C SER A 127 4.16 -17.30 -14.68
N TYR A 128 3.08 -17.64 -13.99
CA TYR A 128 1.73 -17.64 -14.57
C TYR A 128 1.23 -16.22 -14.91
N LEU A 129 1.41 -15.25 -14.01
CA LEU A 129 0.89 -13.89 -14.17
C LEU A 129 1.80 -12.96 -14.98
N LEU A 130 3.11 -13.24 -15.10
CA LEU A 130 4.01 -12.45 -15.94
C LEU A 130 4.07 -12.99 -17.39
N GLY A 131 3.70 -14.26 -17.62
CA GLY A 131 3.61 -14.81 -18.97
C GLY A 131 2.36 -14.39 -19.76
N GLY A 132 1.28 -13.96 -19.09
CA GLY A 132 0.01 -13.58 -19.73
C GLY A 132 -0.51 -12.18 -19.36
N ARG A 133 -1.53 -11.70 -20.09
CA ARG A 133 -2.28 -10.47 -19.75
C ARG A 133 -3.25 -10.73 -18.59
N ALA A 134 -2.73 -11.03 -17.40
CA ALA A 134 -3.56 -11.22 -16.22
C ALA A 134 -4.41 -9.97 -15.94
N HIS A 135 -5.67 -10.19 -15.54
CA HIS A 135 -6.59 -9.11 -15.20
C HIS A 135 -5.96 -8.20 -14.12
N PRO A 136 -6.07 -6.86 -14.22
CA PRO A 136 -5.37 -5.91 -13.35
C PRO A 136 -5.67 -6.05 -11.84
N TYR A 137 -6.71 -6.80 -11.47
CA TYR A 137 -7.14 -7.04 -10.08
C TYR A 137 -6.58 -8.33 -9.47
N VAL A 138 -6.15 -9.29 -10.30
CA VAL A 138 -5.63 -10.59 -9.82
C VAL A 138 -4.29 -10.40 -9.09
N ARG A 139 -3.42 -9.53 -9.62
CA ARG A 139 -2.12 -9.25 -8.99
C ARG A 139 -2.26 -8.63 -7.59
N PRO A 140 -3.02 -7.53 -7.39
CA PRO A 140 -3.27 -6.98 -6.06
C PRO A 140 -3.88 -7.98 -5.09
N LEU A 141 -4.88 -8.76 -5.51
CA LEU A 141 -5.53 -9.74 -4.64
C LEU A 141 -4.60 -10.89 -4.25
N ALA A 142 -3.98 -11.55 -5.23
CA ALA A 142 -3.24 -12.79 -5.00
C ALA A 142 -1.81 -12.56 -4.50
N VAL A 143 -1.09 -11.59 -5.08
CA VAL A 143 0.32 -11.34 -4.74
C VAL A 143 0.41 -10.44 -3.51
N THR A 144 -0.16 -9.23 -3.60
CA THR A 144 -0.04 -8.25 -2.51
C THR A 144 -0.91 -8.60 -1.32
N GLY A 145 -2.16 -9.00 -1.57
CA GLY A 145 -3.10 -9.42 -0.53
C GLY A 145 -2.74 -10.81 0.02
N TYR A 146 -3.10 -11.87 -0.69
CA TYR A 146 -3.05 -13.24 -0.19
C TYR A 146 -1.65 -13.69 0.19
N LEU A 147 -0.67 -13.62 -0.72
CA LEU A 147 0.72 -14.01 -0.42
C LEU A 147 1.36 -13.13 0.65
N GLY A 148 1.04 -11.83 0.68
CA GLY A 148 1.47 -10.90 1.73
C GLY A 148 0.90 -11.23 3.12
N GLY A 149 -0.36 -11.63 3.20
CA GLY A 149 -1.01 -12.08 4.44
C GLY A 149 -0.61 -13.50 4.85
N PHE A 150 -0.35 -14.37 3.88
CA PHE A 150 0.01 -15.77 4.09
C PHE A 150 1.45 -15.93 4.59
N THR A 151 2.40 -15.20 4.03
CA THR A 151 3.81 -15.26 4.48
C THR A 151 4.07 -14.33 5.67
N THR A 152 5.15 -14.55 6.41
CA THR A 152 5.50 -13.73 7.59
C THR A 152 7.00 -13.72 7.87
N PHE A 153 7.60 -12.54 7.73
CA PHE A 153 8.97 -12.31 8.16
C PHE A 153 9.07 -12.07 9.67
N SER A 154 8.09 -11.38 10.26
CA SER A 154 8.09 -11.07 11.69
C SER A 154 8.12 -12.32 12.56
N HIS A 155 7.33 -13.36 12.24
CA HIS A 155 7.37 -14.63 12.97
C HIS A 155 8.65 -15.44 12.70
N LEU A 156 9.32 -15.25 11.56
CA LEU A 156 10.63 -15.84 11.33
C LEU A 156 11.65 -15.24 12.28
N ILE A 157 11.71 -13.90 12.36
CA ILE A 157 12.63 -13.19 13.26
C ILE A 157 12.32 -13.48 14.72
N ASP A 158 11.05 -13.53 15.11
CA ASP A 158 10.63 -13.92 16.46
C ASP A 158 11.12 -15.34 16.83
N GLY A 159 11.01 -16.29 15.90
CA GLY A 159 11.54 -17.65 16.10
C GLY A 159 13.08 -17.69 16.20
N VAL A 160 13.79 -16.89 15.41
CA VAL A 160 15.25 -16.74 15.51
C VAL A 160 15.64 -16.16 16.88
N TYR A 161 14.95 -15.11 17.31
CA TYR A 161 15.19 -14.45 18.60
C TYR A 161 14.92 -15.42 19.76
N THR A 162 13.77 -16.10 19.76
CA THR A 162 13.37 -17.04 20.82
C THR A 162 14.34 -18.22 20.93
N LEU A 163 14.87 -18.73 19.81
CA LEU A 163 15.89 -19.77 19.83
C LEU A 163 17.22 -19.27 20.40
N GLY A 164 17.61 -18.04 20.07
CA GLY A 164 18.81 -17.41 20.62
C GLY A 164 18.70 -17.20 22.13
N ASP A 165 17.59 -16.60 22.58
CA ASP A 165 17.29 -16.33 23.99
C ASP A 165 17.15 -17.63 24.80
N GLY A 166 16.58 -18.68 24.21
CA GLY A 166 16.49 -20.02 24.79
C GLY A 166 17.81 -20.79 24.85
N GLY A 167 18.97 -20.15 24.64
CA GLY A 167 20.30 -20.76 24.75
C GLY A 167 20.69 -21.66 23.57
N ARG A 168 20.04 -21.52 22.40
CA ARG A 168 20.28 -22.34 21.21
C ARG A 168 20.71 -21.49 19.99
N PRO A 169 21.77 -20.67 20.10
CA PRO A 169 22.16 -19.72 19.04
C PRO A 169 22.55 -20.40 17.72
N SER A 170 23.15 -21.59 17.78
CA SER A 170 23.47 -22.38 16.58
C SER A 170 22.21 -22.77 15.80
N LEU A 171 21.14 -23.17 16.49
CA LEU A 171 19.88 -23.50 15.85
C LEU A 171 19.16 -22.24 15.33
N ALA A 172 19.27 -21.11 16.02
CA ALA A 172 18.73 -19.84 15.55
C ALA A 172 19.35 -19.43 14.20
N ILE A 173 20.69 -19.50 14.10
CA ILE A 173 21.42 -19.23 12.86
C ILE A 173 21.04 -20.23 11.77
N ALA A 174 20.99 -21.52 12.10
CA ALA A 174 20.58 -22.57 11.16
C ALA A 174 19.15 -22.33 10.65
N TYR A 175 18.21 -21.97 11.52
CA TYR A 175 16.83 -21.65 11.15
C TYR A 175 16.75 -20.48 10.17
N ALA A 176 17.48 -19.39 10.43
CA ALA A 176 17.53 -18.25 9.52
C ALA A 176 18.08 -18.62 8.14
N LEU A 177 19.25 -19.29 8.10
CA LEU A 177 19.92 -19.66 6.86
C LEU A 177 19.12 -20.66 6.04
N VAL A 178 18.60 -21.71 6.68
CA VAL A 178 17.79 -22.74 6.02
C VAL A 178 16.48 -22.12 5.50
N SER A 179 15.83 -21.23 6.25
CA SER A 179 14.62 -20.54 5.77
C SER A 179 14.86 -19.75 4.49
N VAL A 180 15.97 -19.00 4.42
CA VAL A 180 16.33 -18.22 3.23
C VAL A 180 16.72 -19.13 2.06
N ALA A 181 17.59 -20.11 2.30
CA ALA A 181 18.08 -21.01 1.26
C ALA A 181 16.96 -21.86 0.65
N VAL A 182 16.13 -22.47 1.49
CA VAL A 182 14.99 -23.28 1.03
C VAL A 182 13.91 -22.40 0.42
N GLY A 183 13.67 -21.20 0.94
CA GLY A 183 12.72 -20.24 0.35
C GLY A 183 13.13 -19.83 -1.06
N TRP A 184 14.41 -19.55 -1.26
CA TRP A 184 14.96 -19.24 -2.58
C TRP A 184 14.84 -20.43 -3.54
N ALA A 185 15.18 -21.65 -3.10
CA ALA A 185 15.00 -22.86 -3.88
C ALA A 185 13.52 -23.12 -4.23
N ALA A 186 12.61 -22.89 -3.28
CA ALA A 186 11.17 -23.04 -3.48
C ALA A 186 10.63 -22.08 -4.55
N ILE A 187 11.09 -20.81 -4.57
CA ILE A 187 10.76 -19.88 -5.66
C ILE A 187 11.26 -20.43 -7.00
N ALA A 188 12.50 -20.90 -7.08
CA ALA A 188 13.06 -21.45 -8.32
C ALA A 188 12.26 -22.66 -8.83
N VAL A 189 11.87 -23.57 -7.94
CA VAL A 189 10.98 -24.70 -8.25
C VAL A 189 9.62 -24.18 -8.72
N GLY A 190 9.03 -23.21 -8.03
CA GLY A 190 7.74 -22.64 -8.38
C GLY A 190 7.74 -22.01 -9.78
N LEU A 191 8.80 -21.28 -10.12
CA LEU A 191 8.98 -20.73 -11.47
C LEU A 191 9.09 -21.85 -12.53
N ALA A 192 9.83 -22.93 -12.23
CA ALA A 192 9.95 -24.06 -13.13
C ALA A 192 8.62 -24.79 -13.35
N VAL A 193 7.82 -24.97 -12.30
CA VAL A 193 6.47 -25.56 -12.39
C VAL A 193 5.53 -24.63 -13.15
N GLY A 194 5.52 -23.33 -12.82
CA GLY A 194 4.63 -22.36 -13.44
C GLY A 194 4.82 -22.24 -14.95
N ARG A 195 6.07 -22.38 -15.45
CA ARG A 195 6.36 -22.43 -16.90
C ARG A 195 5.75 -23.62 -17.65
N ARG A 196 5.36 -24.68 -16.94
CA ARG A 196 4.73 -25.87 -17.55
C ARG A 196 3.21 -25.74 -17.66
N ILE A 197 2.63 -24.71 -17.03
CA ILE A 197 1.19 -24.46 -17.08
C ILE A 197 0.88 -23.76 -18.41
N PRO A 198 0.07 -24.34 -19.31
CA PRO A 198 -0.28 -23.71 -20.58
C PRO A 198 -0.97 -22.36 -20.33
N HIS A 199 -0.50 -21.31 -21.02
CA HIS A 199 -1.24 -20.06 -21.09
C HIS A 199 -2.35 -20.22 -22.14
N HIS A 200 -3.58 -19.93 -21.76
CA HIS A 200 -4.67 -19.85 -22.74
C HIS A 200 -4.57 -18.50 -23.45
N ASP A 201 -4.11 -18.50 -24.71
CA ASP A 201 -4.15 -17.33 -25.56
C ASP A 201 -5.59 -17.08 -26.04
N PRO A 202 -6.24 -15.97 -25.64
CA PRO A 202 -7.62 -15.68 -26.04
C PRO A 202 -7.78 -15.39 -27.55
N GLY A 203 -6.70 -15.48 -28.34
CA GLY A 203 -6.69 -15.23 -29.78
C GLY A 203 -6.73 -16.50 -30.64
N SER A 204 -6.83 -17.69 -30.04
CA SER A 204 -6.95 -18.97 -30.76
C SER A 204 -8.37 -19.52 -30.68
N ALA A 205 -9.32 -18.81 -31.28
CA ALA A 205 -10.58 -19.42 -31.71
C ALA A 205 -10.46 -19.75 -33.21
N PRO A 206 -10.91 -20.94 -33.66
CA PRO A 206 -10.89 -21.34 -35.07
C PRO A 206 -11.85 -20.52 -35.94
#